data_AF-A0A4V3WHM8-F1
#
_entry.id   AF-A0A4V3WHM8-F1
#
_cell.length_a   1.000
_cell.length_b   1.000
_cell.length_c   1.000
_cell.angle_alpha   90.00
_cell.angle_beta   90.00
_cell.angle_gamma   90.00
#
_symmetry.space_group_name_H-M   'P 1'
#
loop_
_entity.id
_entity.type
_entity.pdbx_description
1 polymer ?
#
loop_
_entity_poly.entity_id
_entity_poly.type
_entity_poly.pdbx_seq_one_letter_code
_entity_poly.pdbx_strand_id
1 'polypeptide(L)'
;MPNRLSLLLTGCALLLAACGGGGTPTVQPPADPVSSVSGMVVEDSSTGGGIVTTAWAGGAGQITGKITYGSGDSATTEAVTTGTLSQDGTFTLDLPGSMDGAKLHAFTGSFFDVGAQAQADSGTTACSGSPTLSSASARGVMLLVNVEAARNGSIVPLLAASSGTSSQSAGGFQIGGLLYVDSPVIVGGKVVCTSTYSGTQVTGTVTYRLNLAAGWNKLTIRESSGATSLSGGANSQDISLTSGAFPTDQWLFSPYTAPIPVRPEDIGSPVR
;
A
#
# COMPACT_ATOMS: atom_id res chain seq x y z
N MET A 1 -28.67 -77.63 9.35
CA MET A 1 -28.74 -76.85 8.09
C MET A 1 -28.57 -75.36 8.41
N PRO A 2 -27.38 -74.77 8.21
CA PRO A 2 -27.18 -73.33 8.35
C PRO A 2 -27.04 -72.65 6.97
N ASN A 3 -27.81 -71.58 6.74
CA ASN A 3 -27.68 -70.64 5.61
C ASN A 3 -27.75 -69.22 6.23
N ARG A 4 -26.64 -68.48 6.31
CA ARG A 4 -26.10 -67.51 5.34
C ARG A 4 -26.98 -66.27 5.10
N LEU A 5 -26.59 -65.14 5.71
CA LEU A 5 -26.47 -63.77 5.13
C LEU A 5 -25.82 -62.88 6.22
N SER A 6 -24.50 -62.63 6.19
CA SER A 6 -23.77 -61.53 5.50
C SER A 6 -24.16 -60.13 6.03
N LEU A 7 -23.34 -59.48 6.86
CA LEU A 7 -22.15 -58.64 6.55
C LEU A 7 -22.50 -57.17 6.21
N LEU A 8 -21.74 -56.25 6.82
CA LEU A 8 -21.52 -54.83 6.47
C LEU A 8 -22.53 -53.77 6.97
N LEU A 9 -22.25 -53.22 8.16
CA LEU A 9 -22.55 -51.81 8.50
C LEU A 9 -21.25 -51.12 8.95
N THR A 10 -20.43 -50.74 7.97
CA THR A 10 -19.31 -49.83 8.15
C THR A 10 -19.26 -48.91 6.94
N GLY A 11 -19.46 -47.62 7.15
CA GLY A 11 -19.23 -46.60 6.12
C GLY A 11 -20.44 -45.75 5.75
N CYS A 12 -20.78 -44.77 6.60
CA CYS A 12 -21.57 -43.59 6.22
C CYS A 12 -21.05 -42.36 6.98
N ALA A 13 -19.78 -42.05 6.78
CA ALA A 13 -19.20 -40.76 7.14
C ALA A 13 -18.18 -40.41 6.07
N LEU A 14 -18.63 -39.73 5.00
CA LEU A 14 -17.85 -38.89 4.08
C LEU A 14 -18.71 -38.64 2.83
N LEU A 15 -19.57 -37.63 2.86
CA LEU A 15 -20.18 -37.01 1.68
C LEU A 15 -20.78 -35.65 2.08
N LEU A 16 -19.89 -34.69 2.35
CA LEU A 16 -20.19 -33.26 2.41
C LEU A 16 -19.05 -32.51 1.70
N ALA A 17 -18.96 -32.73 0.39
CA ALA A 17 -18.20 -31.89 -0.52
C ALA A 17 -18.94 -31.89 -1.86
N ALA A 18 -19.75 -30.85 -2.09
CA ALA A 18 -20.09 -30.30 -3.41
C ALA A 18 -21.31 -29.36 -3.30
N CYS A 19 -21.08 -28.09 -3.00
CA CYS A 19 -21.88 -27.01 -3.57
C CYS A 19 -21.19 -25.65 -3.32
N GLY A 20 -20.91 -24.92 -4.39
CA GLY A 20 -20.55 -23.50 -4.35
C GLY A 20 -19.06 -23.20 -4.48
N GLY A 21 -18.55 -23.24 -5.72
CA GLY A 21 -17.24 -22.72 -6.10
C GLY A 21 -17.17 -21.19 -6.00
N GLY A 22 -17.23 -20.66 -4.78
CA GLY A 22 -16.70 -19.36 -4.44
C GLY A 22 -15.45 -19.61 -3.62
N GLY A 23 -14.27 -19.57 -4.25
CA GLY A 23 -13.01 -19.71 -3.54
C GLY A 23 -12.97 -18.68 -2.42
N THR A 24 -13.15 -19.12 -1.18
CA THR A 24 -12.87 -18.29 -0.01
C THR A 24 -11.42 -17.88 -0.16
N PRO A 25 -11.11 -16.57 -0.27
CA PRO A 25 -9.74 -16.12 -0.40
C PRO A 25 -8.97 -16.71 0.77
N THR A 26 -7.97 -17.53 0.47
CA THR A 26 -7.08 -18.11 1.45
C THR A 26 -6.38 -16.94 2.12
N VAL A 27 -6.78 -16.61 3.35
CA VAL A 27 -6.13 -15.58 4.15
C VAL A 27 -4.76 -16.15 4.52
N GLN A 28 -3.72 -15.74 3.79
CA GLN A 28 -2.33 -16.08 4.10
C GLN A 28 -2.06 -15.63 5.54
N PRO A 29 -1.46 -16.47 6.43
CA PRO A 29 -1.20 -16.09 7.81
C PRO A 29 -0.39 -14.78 7.90
N PRO A 30 -0.55 -14.00 9.00
CA PRO A 30 0.19 -12.76 9.16
C PRO A 30 1.69 -13.03 9.06
N ALA A 31 2.42 -12.22 8.29
CA ALA A 31 3.88 -12.28 8.31
C ALA A 31 4.38 -11.86 9.70
N ASP A 32 5.54 -12.39 10.11
CA ASP A 32 6.16 -11.96 11.36
C ASP A 32 6.39 -10.43 11.35
N PRO A 33 6.20 -9.75 12.50
CA PRO A 33 6.38 -8.32 12.58
C PRO A 33 7.82 -7.93 12.24
N VAL A 34 7.95 -6.82 11.54
CA VAL A 34 9.21 -6.28 11.04
C VAL A 34 9.93 -5.57 12.18
N SER A 35 11.15 -5.99 12.50
CA SER A 35 11.98 -5.32 13.51
C SER A 35 12.97 -4.31 12.93
N SER A 36 13.28 -4.41 11.63
CA SER A 36 14.15 -3.49 10.92
C SER A 36 13.84 -3.45 9.43
N VAL A 37 14.20 -2.34 8.79
CA VAL A 37 14.15 -2.20 7.34
C VAL A 37 15.50 -1.76 6.80
N SER A 38 15.84 -2.27 5.62
CA SER A 38 17.04 -1.92 4.89
C SER A 38 16.68 -1.68 3.44
N GLY A 39 17.53 -0.93 2.74
CA GLY A 39 17.35 -0.67 1.33
C GLY A 39 18.48 0.19 0.78
N MET A 40 18.28 0.68 -0.43
CA MET A 40 19.19 1.56 -1.13
C MET A 40 18.44 2.80 -1.60
N VAL A 41 18.87 3.98 -1.16
CA VAL A 41 18.35 5.24 -1.66
C VAL A 41 18.78 5.40 -3.12
N VAL A 42 17.83 5.81 -3.96
CA VAL A 42 18.05 6.12 -5.37
C VAL A 42 17.38 7.45 -5.70
N GLU A 43 17.76 8.04 -6.83
CA GLU A 43 17.22 9.32 -7.29
C GLU A 43 16.48 9.16 -8.60
N ASP A 44 15.50 10.03 -8.85
CA ASP A 44 14.88 10.09 -10.17
C ASP A 44 15.81 10.81 -11.15
N SER A 45 16.08 10.16 -12.28
CA SER A 45 16.82 10.71 -13.42
C SER A 45 15.96 10.76 -14.68
N SER A 46 14.65 10.58 -14.54
CA SER A 46 13.73 10.61 -15.67
C SER A 46 13.76 11.97 -16.38
N THR A 47 13.86 11.92 -17.70
CA THR A 47 13.71 13.08 -18.60
C THR A 47 12.46 12.93 -19.49
N GLY A 48 11.61 11.93 -19.22
CA GLY A 48 10.44 11.55 -20.01
C GLY A 48 9.47 10.63 -19.25
N GLY A 49 8.52 10.01 -19.96
CA GLY A 49 7.40 9.23 -19.39
C GLY A 49 7.77 7.88 -18.78
N GLY A 50 8.47 7.87 -17.64
CA GLY A 50 8.77 6.70 -16.83
C GLY A 50 9.88 6.98 -15.80
N ILE A 51 9.83 6.35 -14.63
CA ILE A 51 10.85 6.55 -13.60
C ILE A 51 12.11 5.76 -13.98
N VAL A 52 13.21 6.48 -14.18
CA VAL A 52 14.55 5.91 -14.34
C VAL A 52 15.34 6.33 -13.13
N THR A 53 15.92 5.38 -12.41
CA THR A 53 16.63 5.69 -11.17
C THR A 53 18.14 5.80 -11.39
N THR A 54 18.78 6.79 -10.78
CA THR A 54 20.24 6.87 -10.63
C THR A 54 20.69 6.59 -9.21
N ALA A 55 21.98 6.28 -9.07
CA ALA A 55 22.61 6.10 -7.76
C ALA A 55 22.51 7.37 -6.91
N TRP A 56 22.43 7.18 -5.59
CA TRP A 56 22.40 8.26 -4.62
C TRP A 56 23.67 9.11 -4.63
N ALA A 57 23.51 10.42 -4.82
CA ALA A 57 24.60 11.40 -4.78
C ALA A 57 24.67 12.23 -3.47
N GLY A 58 23.76 12.02 -2.52
CA GLY A 58 23.61 12.90 -1.34
C GLY A 58 24.50 12.55 -0.16
N GLY A 59 25.43 11.60 -0.32
CA GLY A 59 26.44 11.24 0.66
C GLY A 59 25.91 10.44 1.86
N ALA A 60 26.81 10.18 2.82
CA ALA A 60 26.46 9.50 4.06
C ALA A 60 25.65 10.42 5.00
N GLY A 61 24.87 9.82 5.90
CA GLY A 61 24.02 10.55 6.83
C GLY A 61 23.19 9.64 7.72
N GLN A 62 21.97 10.05 8.02
CA GLN A 62 21.01 9.30 8.83
C GLN A 62 19.72 9.06 8.05
N ILE A 63 19.05 7.96 8.41
CA ILE A 63 17.66 7.73 8.07
C ILE A 63 16.82 7.94 9.32
N THR A 64 15.74 8.70 9.21
CA THR A 64 14.82 8.95 10.33
C THR A 64 13.47 8.37 10.01
N GLY A 65 12.95 7.51 10.90
CA GLY A 65 11.56 7.06 10.88
C GLY A 65 10.71 8.04 11.68
N LYS A 66 9.74 8.68 11.03
CA LYS A 66 8.83 9.65 11.61
C LYS A 66 7.39 9.13 11.57
N ILE A 67 6.60 9.48 12.57
CA ILE A 67 5.15 9.26 12.54
C ILE A 67 4.43 10.60 12.58
N THR A 68 3.21 10.62 12.07
CA THR A 68 2.28 11.74 12.26
C THR A 68 1.08 11.24 13.05
N TYR A 69 0.73 11.95 14.11
CA TYR A 69 -0.42 11.64 14.96
C TYR A 69 -1.20 12.89 15.35
N GLY A 70 -2.40 12.70 15.88
CA GLY A 70 -3.38 13.79 16.05
C GLY A 70 -4.25 13.98 14.81
N SER A 71 -5.01 15.07 14.75
CA SER A 71 -5.97 15.31 13.66
C SER A 71 -6.02 16.79 13.27
N GLY A 72 -6.20 17.06 11.97
CA GLY A 72 -6.31 18.42 11.44
C GLY A 72 -5.07 19.25 11.73
N ASP A 73 -5.26 20.53 12.07
CA ASP A 73 -4.18 21.49 12.35
C ASP A 73 -3.36 21.15 13.62
N SER A 74 -3.81 20.20 14.43
CA SER A 74 -3.10 19.71 15.62
C SER A 74 -2.27 18.46 15.34
N ALA A 75 -2.16 18.03 14.08
CA ALA A 75 -1.31 16.92 13.70
C ALA A 75 0.16 17.23 14.05
N THR A 76 0.79 16.31 14.77
CA THR A 76 2.18 16.41 15.19
C THR A 76 2.99 15.34 14.48
N THR A 77 4.12 15.74 13.89
CA THR A 77 5.10 14.82 13.30
C THR A 77 6.33 14.77 14.18
N GLU A 78 6.78 13.56 14.54
CA GLU A 78 7.97 13.37 15.36
C GLU A 78 8.80 12.17 14.88
N ALA A 79 10.10 12.21 15.18
CA ALA A 79 10.98 11.08 14.98
C ALA A 79 10.77 10.03 16.08
N VAL A 80 10.64 8.76 15.68
CA VAL A 80 10.47 7.62 16.59
C VAL A 80 11.60 6.61 16.50
N THR A 81 12.41 6.68 15.43
CA THR A 81 13.62 5.90 15.27
C THR A 81 14.59 6.57 14.31
N THR A 82 15.86 6.20 14.42
CA THR A 82 16.96 6.66 13.56
C THR A 82 17.83 5.49 13.15
N GLY A 83 18.39 5.56 11.96
CA GLY A 83 19.26 4.57 11.34
C GLY A 83 20.39 5.22 10.58
N THR A 84 21.26 4.40 10.00
CA THR A 84 22.46 4.86 9.30
C THR A 84 22.25 4.89 7.79
N LEU A 85 22.75 5.92 7.11
CA LEU A 85 22.86 6.00 5.66
C LEU A 85 24.33 6.04 5.25
N SER A 86 24.75 5.07 4.46
CA SER A 86 26.08 5.00 3.87
C SER A 86 26.21 5.92 2.66
N GLN A 87 27.47 6.21 2.26
CA GLN A 87 27.75 7.08 1.12
C GLN A 87 27.19 6.56 -0.21
N ASP A 88 27.09 5.24 -0.36
CA ASP A 88 26.54 4.57 -1.55
C ASP A 88 25.00 4.50 -1.57
N GLY A 89 24.33 5.08 -0.57
CA GLY A 89 22.88 5.07 -0.45
C GLY A 89 22.31 3.87 0.30
N THR A 90 23.13 2.89 0.70
CA THR A 90 22.66 1.78 1.52
C THR A 90 22.28 2.26 2.91
N PHE A 91 21.17 1.74 3.45
CA PHE A 91 20.71 2.12 4.78
C PHE A 91 20.13 0.95 5.57
N THR A 92 20.07 1.14 6.88
CA THR A 92 19.33 0.28 7.80
C THR A 92 18.65 1.16 8.84
N LEU A 93 17.42 0.81 9.19
CA LEU A 93 16.58 1.48 10.17
C LEU A 93 15.92 0.43 11.06
N ASP A 94 16.31 0.40 12.33
CA ASP A 94 15.65 -0.44 13.32
C ASP A 94 14.29 0.18 13.69
N LEU A 95 13.27 -0.65 13.83
CA LEU A 95 11.93 -0.20 14.14
C LEU A 95 11.63 -0.38 15.63
N PRO A 96 10.94 0.57 16.29
CA PRO A 96 10.55 0.42 17.69
C PRO A 96 9.69 -0.84 17.86
N GLY A 97 10.01 -1.68 18.85
CA GLY A 97 9.24 -2.91 19.12
C GLY A 97 7.81 -2.64 19.61
N SER A 98 7.52 -1.44 20.10
CA SER A 98 6.20 -1.01 20.53
C SER A 98 6.00 0.49 20.31
N MET A 99 4.74 0.90 20.17
CA MET A 99 4.35 2.31 20.04
C MET A 99 3.49 2.74 21.22
N ASP A 100 3.59 4.02 21.59
CA ASP A 100 2.68 4.62 22.56
C ASP A 100 1.26 4.61 22.01
N GLY A 101 0.33 3.99 22.75
CA GLY A 101 -1.06 3.85 22.36
C GLY A 101 -1.80 5.19 22.17
N ALA A 102 -1.31 6.29 22.74
CA ALA A 102 -1.85 7.63 22.51
C ALA A 102 -1.54 8.17 21.10
N LYS A 103 -0.55 7.59 20.42
CA LYS A 103 -0.10 7.98 19.06
C LYS A 103 -0.70 7.11 17.96
N LEU A 104 -1.58 6.17 18.34
CA LEU A 104 -2.22 5.24 17.42
C LEU A 104 -3.63 5.71 17.06
N HIS A 105 -4.00 5.52 15.80
CA HIS A 105 -5.29 5.89 15.27
C HIS A 105 -6.18 4.66 15.08
N ALA A 106 -7.47 4.81 15.38
CA ALA A 106 -8.45 3.81 14.99
C ALA A 106 -8.49 3.68 13.46
N PHE A 107 -8.63 2.45 12.97
CA PHE A 107 -8.90 2.19 11.56
C PHE A 107 -10.30 2.67 11.20
N THR A 108 -10.39 3.92 10.76
CA THR A 108 -11.62 4.52 10.22
C THR A 108 -11.54 4.59 8.70
N GLY A 109 -12.64 4.92 8.03
CA GLY A 109 -12.66 5.03 6.56
C GLY A 109 -11.59 5.95 5.98
N SER A 110 -11.24 7.02 6.70
CA SER A 110 -10.18 7.96 6.29
C SER A 110 -8.77 7.41 6.42
N PHE A 111 -8.54 6.38 7.24
CA PHE A 111 -7.22 5.77 7.40
C PHE A 111 -6.72 5.12 6.09
N PHE A 112 -7.67 4.65 5.27
CA PHE A 112 -7.40 3.91 4.04
C PHE A 112 -7.79 4.68 2.77
N ASP A 113 -7.99 5.99 2.88
CA ASP A 113 -8.50 6.87 1.81
C ASP A 113 -7.42 7.25 0.76
N VAL A 114 -6.42 6.39 0.58
CA VAL A 114 -5.27 6.65 -0.30
C VAL A 114 -5.67 6.71 -1.78
N GLY A 115 -6.85 6.16 -2.14
CA GLY A 115 -7.35 6.14 -3.52
C GLY A 115 -8.67 6.87 -3.77
N ALA A 116 -9.50 7.07 -2.74
CA ALA A 116 -10.79 7.75 -2.92
C ALA A 116 -10.61 9.28 -2.93
N GLN A 117 -9.65 9.81 -2.17
CA GLN A 117 -9.33 11.25 -2.19
C GLN A 117 -8.70 11.73 -3.51
N ALA A 118 -7.79 10.94 -4.11
CA ALA A 118 -7.24 11.23 -5.44
C ALA A 118 -8.32 11.27 -6.54
N GLN A 119 -9.42 10.53 -6.36
CA GLN A 119 -10.56 10.53 -7.28
C GLN A 119 -11.58 11.64 -6.96
N ALA A 120 -11.69 12.05 -5.69
CA ALA A 120 -12.62 13.07 -5.18
C ALA A 120 -12.25 14.50 -5.59
N ASP A 121 -10.97 14.82 -5.72
CA ASP A 121 -10.50 16.15 -6.14
C ASP A 121 -10.89 16.48 -7.61
N SER A 122 -11.43 15.53 -8.37
CA SER A 122 -11.79 15.68 -9.79
C SER A 122 -13.28 16.01 -10.07
N GLY A 123 -14.16 16.03 -9.06
CA GLY A 123 -15.59 16.36 -9.23
C GLY A 123 -16.52 15.69 -8.21
N THR A 124 -17.82 15.61 -8.50
CA THR A 124 -18.78 14.85 -7.66
C THR A 124 -18.46 13.36 -7.74
N THR A 125 -17.81 12.82 -6.71
CA THR A 125 -17.46 11.41 -6.61
C THR A 125 -18.49 10.67 -5.77
N ALA A 126 -19.10 9.64 -6.36
CA ALA A 126 -19.92 8.69 -5.64
C ALA A 126 -19.07 7.46 -5.30
N CYS A 127 -18.69 7.31 -4.03
CA CYS A 127 -18.03 6.11 -3.55
C CYS A 127 -19.03 5.16 -2.87
N SER A 128 -18.86 3.87 -3.09
CA SER A 128 -19.67 2.80 -2.50
C SER A 128 -18.78 1.66 -1.99
N GLY A 129 -19.26 0.93 -0.99
CA GLY A 129 -18.47 -0.07 -0.28
C GLY A 129 -17.66 0.52 0.87
N SER A 130 -17.02 -0.34 1.64
CA SER A 130 -16.16 0.03 2.76
C SER A 130 -15.16 -1.10 3.04
N PRO A 131 -13.97 -0.78 3.58
CA PRO A 131 -13.11 -1.80 4.14
C PRO A 131 -13.81 -2.48 5.34
N THR A 132 -13.56 -3.77 5.52
CA THR A 132 -14.02 -4.54 6.68
C THR A 132 -12.82 -4.93 7.53
N LEU A 133 -13.00 -4.81 8.85
CA LEU A 133 -11.97 -5.13 9.84
C LEU A 133 -12.41 -6.37 10.61
N SER A 134 -11.52 -7.34 10.74
CA SER A 134 -11.73 -8.47 11.66
C SER A 134 -11.75 -8.05 13.14
N SER A 135 -11.12 -6.91 13.47
CA SER A 135 -11.11 -6.31 14.80
C SER A 135 -11.29 -4.80 14.70
N ALA A 136 -12.43 -4.28 15.17
CA ALA A 136 -12.73 -2.85 15.15
C ALA A 136 -11.93 -2.05 16.20
N SER A 137 -11.35 -2.71 17.20
CA SER A 137 -10.52 -2.08 18.23
C SER A 137 -9.05 -1.94 17.82
N ALA A 138 -8.65 -2.55 16.69
CA ALA A 138 -7.29 -2.42 16.20
C ALA A 138 -6.97 -0.96 15.87
N ARG A 139 -5.77 -0.53 16.26
CA ARG A 139 -5.27 0.82 15.96
C ARG A 139 -3.90 0.72 15.31
N GLY A 140 -3.54 1.73 14.53
CA GLY A 140 -2.26 1.76 13.86
C GLY A 140 -1.74 3.15 13.56
N VAL A 141 -0.52 3.19 13.06
CA VAL A 141 0.17 4.41 12.60
C VAL A 141 1.15 4.05 11.48
N MET A 142 1.26 4.93 10.49
CA MET A 142 2.20 4.76 9.38
C MET A 142 3.55 5.40 9.69
N LEU A 143 4.63 4.79 9.21
CA LEU A 143 5.98 5.36 9.28
C LEU A 143 6.30 6.10 7.98
N LEU A 144 6.70 7.36 8.11
CA LEU A 144 7.39 8.13 7.09
C LEU A 144 8.89 7.89 7.26
N VAL A 145 9.60 7.66 6.16
CA VAL A 145 11.05 7.44 6.19
C VAL A 145 11.72 8.60 5.49
N ASN A 146 12.65 9.25 6.20
CA ASN A 146 13.33 10.46 5.74
C ASN A 146 14.83 10.25 5.70
N VAL A 147 15.48 10.92 4.75
CA VAL A 147 16.94 11.05 4.70
C VAL A 147 17.33 12.38 5.34
N GLU A 148 18.36 12.33 6.18
CA GLU A 148 19.04 13.48 6.77
C GLU A 148 20.55 13.38 6.45
N ALA A 149 20.97 14.00 5.35
CA ALA A 149 22.33 13.92 4.80
C ALA A 149 22.73 15.27 4.17
N ALA A 150 23.60 15.26 3.14
CA ALA A 150 23.86 16.49 2.37
C ALA A 150 22.58 17.02 1.69
N ARG A 151 21.57 16.15 1.52
CA ARG A 151 20.22 16.49 1.10
C ARG A 151 19.23 15.86 2.06
N ASN A 152 18.18 16.61 2.37
CA ASN A 152 17.09 16.15 3.23
C ASN A 152 15.86 15.89 2.38
N GLY A 153 15.08 14.87 2.74
CA GLY A 153 13.88 14.53 1.99
C GLY A 153 13.20 13.28 2.51
N SER A 154 12.13 12.87 1.85
CA SER A 154 11.45 11.59 2.11
C SER A 154 11.94 10.53 1.14
N ILE A 155 11.93 9.28 1.56
CA ILE A 155 12.24 8.14 0.71
C ILE A 155 11.09 7.13 0.76
N VAL A 156 10.81 6.48 -0.36
CA VAL A 156 9.74 5.47 -0.46
C VAL A 156 10.15 4.34 -1.41
N PRO A 157 9.89 3.07 -1.09
CA PRO A 157 10.17 1.99 -2.03
C PRO A 157 9.14 2.06 -3.15
N LEU A 158 9.60 2.45 -4.34
CA LEU A 158 8.74 2.72 -5.48
C LEU A 158 9.21 1.92 -6.68
N LEU A 159 8.28 1.20 -7.29
CA LEU A 159 8.46 0.53 -8.57
C LEU A 159 7.42 1.05 -9.55
N ALA A 160 7.83 1.88 -10.50
CA ALA A 160 6.96 2.32 -11.58
C ALA A 160 7.19 1.49 -12.84
N ALA A 161 6.10 1.16 -13.52
CA ALA A 161 6.11 0.57 -14.85
C ALA A 161 5.22 1.43 -15.76
N SER A 162 5.83 2.14 -16.70
CA SER A 162 5.09 2.71 -17.83
C SER A 162 5.24 1.79 -19.03
N SER A 163 4.13 1.48 -19.68
CA SER A 163 4.11 0.80 -20.97
C SER A 163 3.11 1.52 -21.86
N GLY A 164 3.52 1.92 -23.06
CA GLY A 164 2.63 2.68 -23.91
C GLY A 164 3.29 3.16 -25.19
N THR A 165 2.44 3.50 -26.16
CA THR A 165 2.83 4.26 -27.34
C THR A 165 2.33 5.70 -27.18
N SER A 166 2.68 6.61 -28.09
CA SER A 166 2.19 8.00 -28.08
C SER A 166 0.66 8.17 -28.15
N SER A 167 -0.09 7.08 -28.35
CA SER A 167 -1.55 7.09 -28.47
C SER A 167 -2.29 6.25 -27.41
N GLN A 168 -1.57 5.49 -26.57
CA GLN A 168 -2.11 4.69 -25.48
C GLN A 168 -1.09 4.59 -24.35
N SER A 169 -1.46 5.07 -23.16
CA SER A 169 -0.66 4.95 -21.95
C SER A 169 -1.30 3.90 -21.03
N ALA A 170 -0.58 2.82 -20.75
CA ALA A 170 -0.90 1.89 -19.67
C ALA A 170 0.21 2.02 -18.61
N GLY A 171 -0.10 2.73 -17.54
CA GLY A 171 0.81 2.95 -16.42
C GLY A 171 0.39 2.17 -15.19
N GLY A 172 1.37 1.76 -14.40
CA GLY A 172 1.14 1.31 -13.04
C GLY A 172 2.33 1.65 -12.18
N PHE A 173 2.09 1.85 -10.89
CA PHE A 173 3.16 1.95 -9.93
C PHE A 173 2.84 1.09 -8.71
N GLN A 174 3.89 0.73 -7.99
CA GLN A 174 3.80 0.09 -6.70
C GLN A 174 4.61 0.90 -5.71
N ILE A 175 3.96 1.28 -4.61
CA ILE A 175 4.56 2.01 -3.50
C ILE A 175 4.52 1.10 -2.28
N GLY A 176 5.64 0.93 -1.59
CA GLY A 176 5.62 0.28 -0.29
C GLY A 176 5.46 1.28 0.85
N GLY A 177 4.98 0.77 1.98
CA GLY A 177 4.79 1.56 3.21
C GLY A 177 4.95 0.70 4.45
N LEU A 178 5.16 1.34 5.59
CA LEU A 178 5.25 0.68 6.88
C LEU A 178 4.07 1.07 7.76
N LEU A 179 3.41 0.08 8.34
CA LEU A 179 2.26 0.26 9.21
C LEU A 179 2.46 -0.52 10.50
N TYR A 180 2.46 0.18 11.63
CA TYR A 180 2.35 -0.44 12.94
C TYR A 180 0.89 -0.71 13.27
N VAL A 181 0.58 -1.87 13.84
CA VAL A 181 -0.73 -2.17 14.44
C VAL A 181 -0.59 -2.73 15.85
N ASP A 182 -1.46 -2.31 16.77
CA ASP A 182 -1.39 -2.74 18.18
C ASP A 182 -1.90 -4.17 18.43
N SER A 183 -2.64 -4.72 17.47
CA SER A 183 -3.24 -6.05 17.54
C SER A 183 -3.37 -6.66 16.15
N PRO A 184 -3.33 -8.00 15.99
CA PRO A 184 -3.48 -8.62 14.69
C PRO A 184 -4.82 -8.27 14.06
N VAL A 185 -4.82 -7.89 12.79
CA VAL A 185 -6.04 -7.48 12.08
C VAL A 185 -5.97 -7.81 10.59
N ILE A 186 -7.02 -8.45 10.11
CA ILE A 186 -7.33 -8.60 8.69
C ILE A 186 -8.18 -7.41 8.25
N VAL A 187 -7.74 -6.74 7.18
CA VAL A 187 -8.48 -5.69 6.47
C VAL A 187 -8.85 -6.21 5.08
N GLY A 188 -10.16 -6.35 4.84
CA GLY A 188 -10.71 -6.83 3.59
C GLY A 188 -11.66 -5.82 2.95
N GLY A 189 -12.25 -6.19 1.82
CA GLY A 189 -13.31 -5.43 1.16
C GLY A 189 -12.83 -4.64 -0.05
N LYS A 190 -13.77 -3.90 -0.63
CA LYS A 190 -13.58 -3.13 -1.86
C LYS A 190 -14.39 -1.84 -1.76
N VAL A 191 -13.78 -0.74 -2.20
CA VAL A 191 -14.43 0.55 -2.40
C VAL A 191 -14.44 0.83 -3.91
N VAL A 192 -15.58 1.24 -4.43
CA VAL A 192 -15.75 1.65 -5.82
C VAL A 192 -16.16 3.10 -5.84
N CYS A 193 -15.33 3.93 -6.44
CA CYS A 193 -15.59 5.35 -6.62
C CYS A 193 -15.84 5.64 -8.10
N THR A 194 -16.89 6.40 -8.36
CA THR A 194 -17.23 6.82 -9.71
C THR A 194 -17.22 8.34 -9.75
N SER A 195 -16.41 8.89 -10.65
CA SER A 195 -16.30 10.32 -10.94
C SER A 195 -16.71 10.58 -12.38
N THR A 196 -17.10 11.82 -12.70
CA THR A 196 -17.37 12.24 -14.08
C THR A 196 -16.41 13.34 -14.45
N TYR A 197 -15.55 13.09 -15.45
CA TYR A 197 -14.58 14.04 -15.95
C TYR A 197 -14.89 14.39 -17.39
N SER A 198 -15.14 15.67 -17.68
CA SER A 198 -15.47 16.17 -19.03
C SER A 198 -16.62 15.41 -19.72
N GLY A 199 -17.63 14.97 -18.94
CA GLY A 199 -18.78 14.21 -19.44
C GLY A 199 -18.57 12.70 -19.55
N THR A 200 -17.36 12.20 -19.28
CA THR A 200 -17.03 10.76 -19.28
C THR A 200 -17.01 10.23 -17.86
N GLN A 201 -17.66 9.09 -17.63
CA GLN A 201 -17.63 8.41 -16.34
C GLN A 201 -16.31 7.63 -16.18
N VAL A 202 -15.63 7.85 -15.05
CA VAL A 202 -14.40 7.17 -14.64
C VAL A 202 -14.71 6.37 -13.39
N THR A 203 -14.28 5.11 -13.35
CA THR A 203 -14.48 4.24 -12.18
C THR A 203 -13.14 3.83 -11.59
N GLY A 204 -12.91 4.16 -10.33
CA GLY A 204 -11.80 3.66 -9.53
C GLY A 204 -12.27 2.54 -8.61
N THR A 205 -11.51 1.46 -8.52
CA THR A 205 -11.69 0.40 -7.54
C THR A 205 -10.49 0.37 -6.60
N VAL A 206 -10.73 0.44 -5.29
CA VAL A 206 -9.74 0.15 -4.26
C VAL A 206 -10.06 -1.19 -3.62
N THR A 207 -9.11 -2.13 -3.64
CA THR A 207 -9.24 -3.47 -3.06
C THR A 207 -8.29 -3.64 -1.88
N TYR A 208 -8.84 -3.99 -0.72
CA TYR A 208 -8.07 -4.23 0.50
C TYR A 208 -7.86 -5.72 0.72
N ARG A 209 -6.60 -6.14 0.87
CA ARG A 209 -6.19 -7.52 1.18
C ARG A 209 -5.01 -7.50 2.14
N LEU A 210 -5.24 -6.97 3.34
CA LEU A 210 -4.21 -6.87 4.37
C LEU A 210 -4.44 -7.96 5.42
N ASN A 211 -3.39 -8.71 5.72
CA ASN A 211 -3.30 -9.48 6.94
C ASN A 211 -2.11 -8.98 7.76
N LEU A 212 -2.40 -8.33 8.88
CA LEU A 212 -1.42 -7.58 9.67
C LEU A 212 -1.18 -8.28 11.01
N ALA A 213 0.08 -8.52 11.34
CA ALA A 213 0.50 -8.97 12.66
C ALA A 213 0.60 -7.78 13.62
N ALA A 214 0.45 -8.00 14.93
CA ALA A 214 0.78 -6.98 15.92
C ALA A 214 2.26 -6.56 15.76
N GLY A 215 2.51 -5.25 15.69
CA GLY A 215 3.81 -4.69 15.36
C GLY A 215 3.86 -4.05 13.97
N TRP A 216 5.06 -3.86 13.44
CA TRP A 216 5.27 -3.26 12.12
C TRP A 216 5.06 -4.25 10.99
N ASN A 217 4.39 -3.81 9.95
CA ASN A 217 4.08 -4.58 8.75
C ASN A 217 4.54 -3.83 7.51
N LYS A 218 5.11 -4.55 6.54
CA LYS A 218 5.32 -4.02 5.18
C LYS A 218 3.99 -4.06 4.42
N LEU A 219 3.70 -2.96 3.74
CA LEU A 219 2.58 -2.81 2.84
C LEU A 219 3.10 -2.59 1.42
N THR A 220 2.32 -3.02 0.44
CA THR A 220 2.44 -2.62 -0.96
C THR A 220 1.10 -2.08 -1.43
N ILE A 221 1.11 -0.86 -1.94
CA ILE A 221 0.02 -0.21 -2.67
C ILE A 221 0.36 -0.34 -4.14
N ARG A 222 -0.49 -1.01 -4.91
CA ARG A 222 -0.33 -1.15 -6.35
C ARG A 222 -1.46 -0.43 -7.05
N GLU A 223 -1.11 0.51 -7.91
CA GLU A 223 -2.04 1.10 -8.88
C GLU A 223 -1.79 0.47 -10.25
N SER A 224 -2.87 0.09 -10.92
CA SER A 224 -2.89 -0.25 -12.33
C SER A 224 -3.97 0.55 -13.03
N SER A 225 -3.57 1.34 -14.02
CA SER A 225 -4.48 1.95 -14.98
C SER A 225 -4.68 0.99 -16.15
N GLY A 226 -5.94 0.73 -16.54
CA GLY A 226 -6.22 0.09 -17.83
C GLY A 226 -5.77 0.99 -18.98
N ALA A 227 -5.47 0.42 -20.16
CA ALA A 227 -5.08 1.20 -21.33
C ALA A 227 -6.11 2.29 -21.63
N THR A 228 -5.67 3.54 -21.55
CA THR A 228 -6.50 4.71 -21.87
C THR A 228 -6.51 4.90 -23.38
N SER A 229 -7.67 4.73 -24.01
CA SER A 229 -7.86 5.16 -25.40
C SER A 229 -8.25 6.63 -25.41
N LEU A 230 -7.44 7.49 -26.05
CA LEU A 230 -7.72 8.92 -26.26
C LEU A 230 -9.03 9.20 -27.03
N SER A 231 -9.70 8.16 -27.54
CA SER A 231 -10.94 8.21 -28.32
C SER A 231 -12.23 7.91 -27.54
N GLY A 232 -12.22 7.98 -26.20
CA GLY A 232 -13.46 7.95 -25.40
C GLY A 232 -13.84 6.59 -24.78
N GLY A 233 -12.84 5.78 -24.39
CA GLY A 233 -13.07 4.57 -23.59
C GLY A 233 -13.33 4.87 -22.11
N ALA A 234 -14.06 3.98 -21.43
CA ALA A 234 -14.22 4.02 -19.98
C ALA A 234 -12.84 3.88 -19.31
N ASN A 235 -12.48 4.84 -18.45
CA ASN A 235 -11.23 4.79 -17.69
C ASN A 235 -11.47 4.01 -16.39
N SER A 236 -10.71 2.93 -16.19
CA SER A 236 -10.71 2.16 -14.95
C SER A 236 -9.33 2.22 -14.30
N GLN A 237 -9.30 2.56 -13.01
CA GLN A 237 -8.11 2.47 -12.17
C GLN A 237 -8.36 1.43 -11.08
N ASP A 238 -7.46 0.47 -10.97
CA ASP A 238 -7.49 -0.54 -9.91
C ASP A 238 -6.33 -0.28 -8.95
N ILE A 239 -6.66 0.05 -7.71
CA ILE A 239 -5.73 0.18 -6.59
C ILE A 239 -5.89 -1.05 -5.70
N SER A 240 -4.78 -1.67 -5.32
CA SER A 240 -4.78 -2.81 -4.39
C SER A 240 -3.77 -2.61 -3.28
N LEU A 241 -4.19 -2.92 -2.06
CA LEU A 241 -3.34 -2.85 -0.86
C LEU A 241 -3.11 -4.27 -0.35
N THR A 242 -1.84 -4.68 -0.29
CA THR A 242 -1.40 -5.99 0.21
C THR A 242 -0.35 -5.85 1.31
N SER A 243 -0.27 -6.82 2.22
CA SER A 243 0.77 -6.87 3.26
C SER A 243 1.81 -7.95 2.95
N GLY A 244 3.00 -7.80 3.56
CA GLY A 244 4.03 -8.85 3.65
C GLY A 244 5.35 -8.53 2.96
N ALA A 245 5.38 -7.61 1.99
CA ALA A 245 6.61 -7.21 1.31
C ALA A 245 6.52 -5.77 0.79
N PHE A 246 7.69 -5.20 0.49
CA PHE A 246 7.81 -4.01 -0.36
C PHE A 246 7.89 -4.44 -1.83
N PRO A 247 7.56 -3.54 -2.78
CA PRO A 247 7.68 -3.83 -4.20
C PRO A 247 9.13 -3.86 -4.69
N THR A 248 10.06 -3.25 -3.95
CA THR A 248 11.48 -3.16 -4.28
C THR A 248 12.30 -2.79 -3.02
N ASP A 249 13.61 -3.05 -3.06
CA ASP A 249 14.58 -2.58 -2.05
C ASP A 249 15.22 -1.22 -2.43
N GLN A 250 14.85 -0.66 -3.58
CA GLN A 250 15.24 0.69 -4.00
C GLN A 250 14.23 1.71 -3.48
N TRP A 251 14.73 2.72 -2.77
CA TRP A 251 13.92 3.76 -2.15
C TRP A 251 14.13 5.08 -2.88
N LEU A 252 13.12 5.52 -3.61
CA LEU A 252 13.19 6.75 -4.38
C LEU A 252 13.19 7.96 -3.45
N PHE A 253 14.22 8.80 -3.58
CA PHE A 253 14.34 10.07 -2.90
C PHE A 253 13.41 11.13 -3.49
N SER A 254 12.73 11.84 -2.60
CA SER A 254 11.94 13.03 -2.90
C SER A 254 12.38 14.16 -1.98
N PRO A 255 12.68 15.37 -2.49
CA PRO A 255 13.08 16.51 -1.66
C PRO A 255 11.95 17.01 -0.75
N TYR A 256 10.71 16.54 -0.95
CA TYR A 256 9.57 16.91 -0.13
C TYR A 256 9.56 16.13 1.18
N THR A 257 9.41 16.85 2.29
CA THR A 257 9.34 16.29 3.65
C THR A 257 7.90 15.99 4.09
N ALA A 258 6.91 16.44 3.32
CA ALA A 258 5.51 16.09 3.53
C ALA A 258 5.29 14.60 3.14
N PRO A 259 4.31 13.90 3.76
CA PRO A 259 3.88 12.61 3.26
C PRO A 259 3.60 12.76 1.77
N ILE A 260 4.25 11.94 0.94
CA ILE A 260 4.04 11.97 -0.50
C ILE A 260 2.54 11.81 -0.71
N PRO A 261 1.82 12.85 -1.16
CA PRO A 261 0.47 12.65 -1.64
C PRO A 261 0.65 11.72 -2.82
N VAL A 262 0.11 10.51 -2.75
CA VAL A 262 0.11 9.62 -3.90
C VAL A 262 -0.95 10.17 -4.86
N ARG A 263 -0.67 11.32 -5.46
CA ARG A 263 -1.46 11.90 -6.54
C ARG A 263 -0.87 11.33 -7.84
N PRO A 264 -1.65 10.59 -8.64
CA PRO A 264 -1.21 10.16 -9.96
C PRO A 264 -0.78 11.35 -10.84
N GLU A 265 -1.35 12.55 -10.63
CA GLU A 265 -0.96 13.77 -11.36
C GLU A 265 0.42 14.34 -10.99
N ASP A 266 0.96 14.06 -9.80
CA ASP A 266 2.24 14.61 -9.35
C ASP A 266 3.46 13.83 -9.88
N ILE A 267 3.23 12.64 -10.47
CA ILE A 267 4.29 11.78 -11.04
C ILE A 267 4.49 12.05 -12.55
N GLY A 268 3.77 13.02 -13.12
CA GLY A 268 3.82 13.30 -14.56
C GLY A 268 3.58 14.73 -15.00
N SER A 269 3.46 15.70 -14.08
CA SER A 269 3.29 17.10 -14.46
C SER A 269 4.66 17.75 -14.69
N PRO A 270 5.05 18.11 -15.93
CA PRO A 270 6.15 19.03 -16.11
C PRO A 270 5.75 20.33 -15.43
N VAL A 271 6.53 20.74 -14.43
CA VAL A 271 6.51 22.09 -13.89
C VAL A 271 6.49 23.06 -15.08
N ARG A 272 5.47 23.93 -15.13
CA ARG A 272 5.43 25.05 -16.07
C ARG A 272 6.61 25.98 -15.85
#